data_AF-A0A9P6CIL4-F1
#
_entry.id   AF-A0A9P6CIL4-F1
#
_cell.length_a   1.000
_cell.length_b   1.000
_cell.length_c   1.000
_cell.angle_alpha   90.00
_cell.angle_beta   90.00
_cell.angle_gamma   90.00
#
_symmetry.space_group_name_H-M   'P 1'
#
loop_
_entity.id
_entity.type
_entity.pdbx_description
1 polymer ?
#
loop_
_entity_poly.entity_id
_entity_poly.type
_entity_poly.pdbx_seq_one_letter_code
_entity_poly.pdbx_strand_id
1 'polypeptide(L)'
;MPGQWKDPRVAFFEQLNDVVDTWSWGAGLSERTGKYCEMFLIIRCIGSELFDTSYASSLKARPRIDPSFLMHSISNRLAEAIERRIPSRVKFATELLAKYGKISVYDMTVENVMRGMCGLPSVLWEVSQTNEYGVKYHGKTLEQLDEILPKWPSSSQISPEAVIWFLFTATVPSAEELHDLAADLCDRMQLPDEVIAFCDGLSQDIPCCDQTILVLAVLSRHSKLSAAVELNTPKQQLWRFALEDALDLMARLVSISGRIFMNKFREGQACNITPSRSADLAQNLASMLGRTEDVQFIELIRLYLALHMDHGANASAHTMRLCSSAWTDPYMTASAGLVAGIGALHAGAISRSIRFQENIVSTLRLSASNEQIKAYVVKRLEKHKVIPGFGHALLAHRDPRLSFIERFILQSNLEKGVQGRVAMTQKVNVIVPPLLTSYVPSMRNTAPNVDSMSGTVICSYNIPADFVLQFMTCSRGFGFMTQFVWDKGSIFVPTALGVPLERPKSITMDELMVLVKSQGSITKLPSLLRGCKGCARDSRALYVDSGGGATEDSETRVLFSISKNWAGVLCIIYSSPKDEYGGQPSSTGVLAIQPWTIF
;
A
#
# COMPACT_ATOMS: atom_id res chain seq x y z
N MET A 1 24.45 -40.87 -28.73
CA MET A 1 23.37 -41.71 -28.17
C MET A 1 22.80 -40.99 -26.95
N PRO A 2 21.47 -40.85 -26.80
CA PRO A 2 20.88 -40.21 -25.64
C PRO A 2 20.93 -41.17 -24.44
N GLY A 3 21.80 -40.88 -23.47
CA GLY A 3 21.87 -41.59 -22.19
C GLY A 3 20.88 -40.97 -21.20
N GLN A 4 19.99 -41.81 -20.67
CA GLN A 4 18.99 -41.47 -19.66
C GLN A 4 19.65 -40.88 -18.40
N TRP A 5 19.47 -39.58 -18.16
CA TRP A 5 19.58 -39.02 -16.82
C TRP A 5 18.24 -39.29 -16.13
N LYS A 6 18.13 -40.40 -15.39
CA LYS A 6 17.08 -40.53 -14.38
C LYS A 6 17.42 -39.55 -13.26
N ASP A 7 16.58 -38.53 -13.10
CA ASP A 7 16.67 -37.56 -12.00
C ASP A 7 16.69 -38.33 -10.66
N PRO A 8 17.71 -38.13 -9.80
CA PRO A 8 17.79 -38.79 -8.50
C PRO A 8 16.55 -38.56 -7.62
N ARG A 9 15.82 -37.44 -7.86
CA ARG A 9 14.57 -37.11 -7.16
C ARG A 9 13.42 -38.02 -7.56
N VAL A 10 13.42 -38.59 -8.77
CA VAL A 10 12.36 -39.49 -9.26
C VAL A 10 12.53 -40.90 -8.69
N ALA A 11 13.78 -41.41 -8.61
CA ALA A 11 14.08 -42.68 -7.95
C ALA A 11 13.76 -42.63 -6.43
N PHE A 12 13.91 -41.46 -5.81
CA PHE A 12 13.56 -41.20 -4.40
C PHE A 12 12.04 -41.31 -4.14
N PHE A 13 11.19 -40.77 -5.00
CA PHE A 13 9.74 -40.89 -4.85
C PHE A 13 9.22 -42.31 -5.09
N GLU A 14 9.86 -43.08 -6.00
CA GLU A 14 9.52 -44.49 -6.22
C GLU A 14 9.87 -45.35 -4.99
N GLN A 15 11.02 -45.14 -4.34
CA GLN A 15 11.39 -45.87 -3.11
C GLN A 15 10.55 -45.48 -1.88
N LEU A 16 10.12 -44.21 -1.78
CA LEU A 16 9.24 -43.77 -0.68
C LEU A 16 7.83 -44.36 -0.82
N ASN A 17 7.32 -44.52 -2.03
CA ASN A 17 6.05 -45.19 -2.27
C ASN A 17 6.10 -46.69 -1.91
N ASP A 18 7.18 -47.41 -2.21
CA ASP A 18 7.34 -48.82 -1.81
C ASP A 18 7.35 -49.01 -0.26
N VAL A 19 7.88 -48.02 0.48
CA VAL A 19 7.89 -48.03 1.96
C VAL A 19 6.51 -47.69 2.54
N VAL A 20 5.71 -46.88 1.84
CA VAL A 20 4.34 -46.53 2.25
C VAL A 20 3.35 -47.66 1.88
N ASP A 21 3.54 -48.33 0.75
CA ASP A 21 2.65 -49.41 0.29
C ASP A 21 2.77 -50.71 1.10
N THR A 22 3.86 -50.88 1.85
CA THR A 22 4.01 -51.99 2.83
C THR A 22 3.33 -51.71 4.18
N TRP A 23 2.63 -50.58 4.35
CA TRP A 23 1.83 -50.26 5.55
C TRP A 23 0.46 -50.97 5.54
N SER A 24 0.46 -52.31 5.63
CA SER A 24 -0.73 -53.05 6.02
C SER A 24 -1.00 -52.87 7.51
N TRP A 25 -2.23 -52.47 7.86
CA TRP A 25 -2.71 -52.26 9.23
C TRP A 25 -2.57 -53.53 10.08
N GLY A 26 -1.53 -53.60 10.91
CA GLY A 26 -1.33 -54.73 11.83
C GLY A 26 -0.14 -54.66 12.80
N ALA A 27 0.79 -53.70 12.66
CA ALA A 27 1.99 -53.65 13.52
C ALA A 27 1.79 -52.83 14.81
N GLY A 28 2.28 -53.37 15.93
CA GLY A 28 2.20 -52.81 17.29
C GLY A 28 3.10 -51.58 17.51
N LEU A 29 2.84 -50.85 18.61
CA LEU A 29 3.40 -49.50 18.89
C LEU A 29 4.94 -49.46 18.91
N SER A 30 5.62 -50.52 19.35
CA SER A 30 7.09 -50.60 19.45
C SER A 30 7.78 -50.75 18.10
N GLU A 31 7.16 -51.44 17.14
CA GLU A 31 7.67 -51.62 15.79
C GLU A 31 7.56 -50.32 14.97
N ARG A 32 6.55 -49.50 15.25
CA ARG A 32 6.40 -48.17 14.65
C ARG A 32 7.48 -47.21 15.15
N THR A 33 7.82 -47.25 16.44
CA THR A 33 8.82 -46.33 17.01
C THR A 33 10.22 -46.59 16.46
N GLY A 34 10.62 -47.85 16.27
CA GLY A 34 11.89 -48.20 15.63
C GLY A 34 12.01 -47.69 14.20
N LYS A 35 10.94 -47.82 13.40
CA LYS A 35 10.90 -47.35 12.00
C LYS A 35 10.87 -45.82 11.87
N TYR A 36 10.26 -45.10 12.82
CA TYR A 36 10.36 -43.63 12.88
C TYR A 36 11.79 -43.15 13.18
N CYS A 37 12.54 -43.86 14.03
CA CYS A 37 13.93 -43.54 14.31
C CYS A 37 14.84 -43.78 13.10
N GLU A 38 14.63 -44.86 12.34
CA GLU A 38 15.37 -45.10 11.09
C GLU A 38 15.07 -44.02 10.04
N MET A 39 13.81 -43.62 9.88
CA MET A 39 13.43 -42.53 8.97
C MET A 39 14.09 -41.19 9.39
N PHE A 40 14.16 -40.90 10.68
CA PHE A 40 14.84 -39.70 11.20
C PHE A 40 16.36 -39.73 10.98
N LEU A 41 16.99 -40.90 11.09
CA LEU A 41 18.42 -41.08 10.86
C LEU A 41 18.76 -40.99 9.38
N ILE A 42 17.91 -41.52 8.49
CA ILE A 42 18.05 -41.38 7.03
C ILE A 42 17.90 -39.91 6.62
N ILE A 43 16.89 -39.20 7.15
CA ILE A 43 16.72 -37.75 6.90
C ILE A 43 17.93 -36.94 7.40
N ARG A 44 18.51 -37.31 8.56
CA ARG A 44 19.71 -36.64 9.09
C ARG A 44 20.98 -36.91 8.27
N CYS A 45 21.23 -38.15 7.86
CA CYS A 45 22.41 -38.51 7.06
C CYS A 45 22.34 -37.91 5.66
N ILE A 46 21.15 -37.90 5.05
CA ILE A 46 20.90 -37.27 3.75
C ILE A 46 20.96 -35.73 3.87
N GLY A 47 20.54 -35.15 4.99
CA GLY A 47 20.75 -33.73 5.29
C GLY A 47 22.23 -33.35 5.33
N SER A 48 23.13 -34.22 5.79
CA SER A 48 24.57 -33.92 5.74
C SER A 48 25.22 -34.12 4.36
N GLU A 49 24.64 -34.96 3.49
CA GLU A 49 25.21 -35.24 2.15
C GLU A 49 24.58 -34.41 1.03
N LEU A 50 23.32 -33.98 1.14
CA LEU A 50 22.66 -33.09 0.17
C LEU A 50 22.99 -31.61 0.38
N PHE A 51 23.35 -31.22 1.60
CA PHE A 51 23.91 -29.90 1.87
C PHE A 51 25.43 -29.99 1.75
N ASP A 52 25.89 -30.14 0.51
CA ASP A 52 27.30 -29.92 0.17
C ASP A 52 27.70 -28.54 0.73
N THR A 53 28.63 -28.55 1.69
CA THR A 53 29.21 -27.34 2.29
C THR A 53 29.89 -26.44 1.25
N SER A 54 30.10 -26.94 0.03
CA SER A 54 30.48 -26.12 -1.13
C SER A 54 29.41 -25.08 -1.50
N TYR A 55 28.11 -25.35 -1.32
CA TYR A 55 27.04 -24.40 -1.64
C TYR A 55 27.08 -23.18 -0.70
N ALA A 56 27.36 -23.40 0.58
CA ALA A 56 27.59 -22.34 1.55
C ALA A 56 28.83 -21.48 1.20
N SER A 57 29.87 -22.07 0.61
CA SER A 57 31.06 -21.35 0.14
C SER A 57 30.85 -20.63 -1.21
N SER A 58 29.86 -21.06 -2.01
CA SER A 58 29.49 -20.47 -3.30
C SER A 58 28.51 -19.30 -3.20
N LEU A 59 27.89 -19.09 -2.03
CA LEU A 59 27.26 -17.83 -1.65
C LEU A 59 28.38 -16.79 -1.52
N LYS A 60 28.88 -16.30 -2.65
CA LYS A 60 29.63 -15.05 -2.70
C LYS A 60 28.79 -14.05 -1.92
N ALA A 61 29.31 -13.64 -0.76
CA ALA A 61 28.67 -12.63 0.06
C ALA A 61 28.25 -11.51 -0.89
N ARG A 62 26.97 -11.09 -0.82
CA ARG A 62 26.57 -9.81 -1.40
C ARG A 62 27.68 -8.82 -1.05
N PRO A 63 28.23 -8.06 -2.01
CA PRO A 63 29.34 -7.16 -1.73
C PRO A 63 28.99 -6.39 -0.47
N ARG A 64 29.74 -6.65 0.61
CA ARG A 64 29.44 -6.10 1.93
C ARG A 64 29.57 -4.59 1.77
N ILE A 65 28.45 -3.88 1.91
CA ILE A 65 28.47 -2.42 1.99
C ILE A 65 29.41 -2.07 3.15
N ASP A 66 30.43 -1.27 2.86
CA ASP A 66 31.41 -0.84 3.86
C ASP A 66 30.66 -0.12 5.00
N PRO A 67 30.73 -0.59 6.26
CA PRO A 67 30.11 0.06 7.39
C PRO A 67 30.60 1.50 7.63
N SER A 68 31.77 1.88 7.11
CA SER A 68 32.28 3.25 7.21
C SER A 68 31.43 4.26 6.41
N PHE A 69 30.85 3.82 5.28
CA PHE A 69 29.93 4.60 4.45
C PHE A 69 28.60 4.91 5.16
N LEU A 70 28.19 4.06 6.11
CA LEU A 70 26.95 4.18 6.85
C LEU A 70 26.96 5.35 7.86
N MET A 71 28.13 5.87 8.23
CA MET A 71 28.26 6.91 9.27
C MET A 71 28.45 8.34 8.74
N HIS A 72 28.83 8.54 7.47
CA HIS A 72 29.24 9.86 6.97
C HIS A 72 28.14 10.69 6.28
N SER A 73 26.97 10.13 5.94
CA SER A 73 25.92 10.88 5.21
C SER A 73 24.69 11.27 6.04
N ILE A 74 24.63 10.87 7.32
CA ILE A 74 23.44 11.04 8.18
C ILE A 74 23.26 12.49 8.68
N SER A 75 24.29 13.34 8.58
CA SER A 75 24.31 14.67 9.18
C SER A 75 23.75 15.76 8.24
N ASN A 76 22.50 15.62 7.79
CA ASN A 76 21.78 16.72 7.15
C ASN A 76 20.75 17.32 8.14
N ARG A 77 20.45 18.63 8.00
CA ARG A 77 19.50 19.34 8.88
C ARG A 77 18.11 18.70 8.91
N LEU A 78 17.74 17.98 7.86
CA LEU A 78 16.50 17.22 7.78
C LEU A 78 16.46 16.09 8.80
N ALA A 79 17.53 15.29 8.91
CA ALA A 79 17.63 14.21 9.90
C ALA A 79 17.49 14.75 11.33
N GLU A 80 18.13 15.87 11.63
CA GLU A 80 18.00 16.55 12.93
C GLU A 80 16.58 17.07 13.18
N ALA A 81 15.92 17.63 12.16
CA ALA A 81 14.53 18.08 12.24
C ALA A 81 13.56 16.92 12.48
N ILE A 82 13.76 15.79 11.81
CA ILE A 82 12.99 14.56 12.03
C ILE A 82 13.23 14.05 13.45
N GLU A 83 14.50 13.94 13.87
CA GLU A 83 14.87 13.45 15.19
C GLU A 83 14.24 14.27 16.33
N ARG A 84 14.17 15.61 16.19
CA ARG A 84 13.46 16.48 17.14
C ARG A 84 11.96 16.15 17.26
N ARG A 85 11.33 15.69 16.18
CA ARG A 85 9.90 15.34 16.17
C ARG A 85 9.61 13.97 16.76
N ILE A 86 10.51 13.00 16.58
CA ILE A 86 10.33 11.59 16.97
C ILE A 86 9.83 11.43 18.43
N PRO A 87 10.47 12.00 19.47
CA PRO A 87 10.07 11.77 20.86
C PRO A 87 8.62 12.14 21.16
N SER A 88 8.14 13.26 20.60
CA SER A 88 6.77 13.73 20.83
C SER A 88 5.72 12.80 20.22
N ARG A 89 6.00 12.26 19.02
CA ARG A 89 5.11 11.30 18.34
C ARG A 89 5.12 9.94 19.01
N VAL A 90 6.29 9.45 19.43
CA VAL A 90 6.41 8.22 20.23
C VAL A 90 5.59 8.31 21.52
N LYS A 91 5.73 9.43 22.24
CA LYS A 91 4.96 9.69 23.46
C LYS A 91 3.46 9.68 23.18
N PHE A 92 3.02 10.41 22.16
CA PHE A 92 1.60 10.48 21.78
C PHE A 92 1.03 9.11 21.39
N ALA A 93 1.75 8.33 20.57
CA ALA A 93 1.32 6.99 20.17
C ALA A 93 1.22 6.04 21.37
N THR A 94 2.19 6.12 22.29
CA THR A 94 2.19 5.32 23.53
C THR A 94 0.99 5.66 24.40
N GLU A 95 0.70 6.94 24.61
CA GLU A 95 -0.47 7.40 25.37
C GLU A 95 -1.79 7.01 24.70
N LEU A 96 -1.86 7.14 23.37
CA LEU A 96 -3.04 6.78 22.57
C LEU A 96 -3.36 5.28 22.75
N LEU A 97 -2.35 4.41 22.63
CA LEU A 97 -2.51 2.97 22.81
C LEU A 97 -2.83 2.59 24.26
N ALA A 98 -2.15 3.20 25.23
CA ALA A 98 -2.37 2.92 26.65
C ALA A 98 -3.81 3.28 27.09
N LYS A 99 -4.33 4.42 26.61
CA LYS A 99 -5.64 4.93 27.01
C LYS A 99 -6.79 4.41 26.14
N TYR A 100 -6.56 4.25 24.84
CA TYR A 100 -7.63 4.00 23.87
C TYR A 100 -7.42 2.75 23.00
N GLY A 101 -6.35 1.97 23.19
CA GLY A 101 -6.02 0.83 22.32
C GLY A 101 -7.04 -0.31 22.28
N LYS A 102 -8.05 -0.30 23.16
CA LYS A 102 -9.17 -1.26 23.17
C LYS A 102 -10.52 -0.66 22.79
N ILE A 103 -10.56 0.63 22.42
CA ILE A 103 -11.80 1.32 22.03
C ILE A 103 -12.09 1.01 20.55
N SER A 104 -13.33 0.62 20.25
CA SER A 104 -13.77 0.46 18.86
C SER A 104 -13.84 1.82 18.18
N VAL A 105 -13.15 1.95 17.04
CA VAL A 105 -13.15 3.18 16.22
C VAL A 105 -14.16 3.05 15.07
N TYR A 106 -14.40 1.84 14.57
CA TYR A 106 -15.29 1.58 13.45
C TYR A 106 -15.78 0.13 13.44
N ASP A 107 -17.05 -0.09 13.07
CA ASP A 107 -17.62 -1.44 12.94
C ASP A 107 -17.39 -1.99 11.53
N MET A 108 -16.79 -3.18 11.42
CA MET A 108 -16.58 -3.84 10.14
C MET A 108 -17.85 -4.56 9.68
N THR A 109 -18.26 -4.31 8.44
CA THR A 109 -19.42 -4.95 7.80
C THR A 109 -19.00 -5.99 6.77
N VAL A 110 -19.94 -6.87 6.38
CA VAL A 110 -19.76 -7.81 5.26
C VAL A 110 -19.39 -7.06 3.98
N GLU A 111 -19.99 -5.89 3.75
CA GLU A 111 -19.69 -5.07 2.58
C GLU A 111 -18.23 -4.61 2.56
N ASN A 112 -17.67 -4.21 3.71
CA ASN A 112 -16.26 -3.83 3.78
C ASN A 112 -15.34 -4.99 3.37
N VAL A 113 -15.63 -6.21 3.82
CA VAL A 113 -14.83 -7.40 3.46
C VAL A 113 -14.96 -7.72 1.96
N MET A 114 -16.19 -7.76 1.44
CA MET A 114 -16.47 -8.13 0.05
C MET A 114 -16.02 -7.08 -0.98
N ARG A 115 -15.89 -5.80 -0.57
CA ARG A 115 -15.53 -4.69 -1.45
C ARG A 115 -14.13 -4.14 -1.19
N GLY A 116 -13.22 -4.97 -0.66
CA GLY A 116 -11.80 -4.62 -0.53
C GLY A 116 -11.55 -3.46 0.44
N MET A 117 -12.12 -3.54 1.64
CA MET A 117 -11.98 -2.55 2.73
C MET A 117 -12.54 -1.15 2.38
N CYS A 118 -13.45 -1.07 1.40
CA CYS A 118 -14.07 0.20 1.01
C CYS A 118 -14.69 0.91 2.22
N GLY A 119 -14.25 2.15 2.48
CA GLY A 119 -14.74 2.99 3.59
C GLY A 119 -14.19 2.63 4.98
N LEU A 120 -13.33 1.62 5.11
CA LEU A 120 -12.81 1.16 6.40
C LEU A 120 -11.47 1.86 6.75
N PRO A 121 -11.40 2.70 7.81
CA PRO A 121 -10.15 3.28 8.27
C PRO A 121 -9.28 2.21 8.95
N SER A 122 -8.47 1.50 8.16
CA SER A 122 -7.73 0.30 8.57
C SER A 122 -6.20 0.46 8.55
N VAL A 123 -5.70 1.53 7.95
CA VAL A 123 -4.26 1.77 7.79
C VAL A 123 -3.90 3.09 8.45
N LEU A 124 -2.91 3.06 9.35
CA LEU A 124 -2.30 4.29 9.88
C LEU A 124 -1.41 4.91 8.80
N TRP A 125 -1.76 6.13 8.40
CA TRP A 125 -0.98 6.98 7.51
C TRP A 125 -0.77 8.32 8.20
N GLU A 126 0.48 8.64 8.50
CA GLU A 126 0.81 9.79 9.35
C GLU A 126 0.95 11.08 8.56
N VAL A 127 1.51 11.00 7.35
CA VAL A 127 1.96 12.18 6.61
C VAL A 127 0.82 12.91 5.88
N SER A 128 -0.24 12.19 5.53
CA SER A 128 -1.42 12.76 4.88
C SER A 128 -2.71 12.04 5.23
N GLN A 129 -3.82 12.76 5.01
CA GLN A 129 -5.16 12.20 5.01
C GLN A 129 -5.87 12.67 3.76
N THR A 130 -6.66 11.80 3.14
CA THR A 130 -7.60 12.21 2.09
C THR A 130 -9.02 11.92 2.53
N ASN A 131 -9.90 12.89 2.39
CA ASN A 131 -11.33 12.74 2.63
C ASN A 131 -12.13 13.28 1.43
N GLU A 132 -13.44 13.43 1.61
CA GLU A 132 -14.36 13.87 0.56
C GLU A 132 -14.09 15.27 0.00
N TYR A 133 -13.32 16.10 0.72
CA TYR A 133 -12.93 17.47 0.35
C TYR A 133 -11.54 17.55 -0.31
N GLY A 134 -10.78 16.46 -0.30
CA GLY A 134 -9.43 16.41 -0.86
C GLY A 134 -8.36 15.96 0.13
N VAL A 135 -7.10 16.15 -0.27
CA VAL A 135 -5.93 15.76 0.50
C VAL A 135 -5.51 16.86 1.48
N LYS A 136 -5.03 16.45 2.65
CA LYS A 136 -4.38 17.29 3.65
C LYS A 136 -3.05 16.68 4.04
N TYR A 137 -1.99 17.49 4.17
CA TYR A 137 -0.70 17.07 4.72
C TYR A 137 -0.57 17.60 6.14
N HIS A 138 -0.34 16.72 7.12
CA HIS A 138 -0.36 17.06 8.56
C HIS A 138 -1.53 17.97 8.97
N GLY A 139 -2.72 17.70 8.40
CA GLY A 139 -3.95 18.44 8.66
C GLY A 139 -4.15 19.75 7.89
N LYS A 140 -3.19 20.17 7.05
CA LYS A 140 -3.28 21.39 6.22
C LYS A 140 -3.74 21.07 4.80
N THR A 141 -4.65 21.87 4.25
CA THR A 141 -5.06 21.76 2.83
C THR A 141 -3.94 22.24 1.90
N LEU A 142 -4.03 21.92 0.61
CA LEU A 142 -3.07 22.39 -0.38
C LEU A 142 -3.03 23.92 -0.47
N GLU A 143 -4.17 24.59 -0.32
CA GLU A 143 -4.26 26.06 -0.30
C GLU A 143 -3.51 26.65 0.89
N GLN A 144 -3.71 26.08 2.09
CA GLN A 144 -2.97 26.50 3.27
C GLN A 144 -1.46 26.25 3.13
N LEU A 145 -1.06 25.19 2.42
CA LEU A 145 0.34 24.91 2.14
C LEU A 145 0.95 25.88 1.12
N ASP A 146 0.20 26.28 0.11
CA ASP A 146 0.59 27.31 -0.87
C ASP A 146 0.88 28.67 -0.22
N GLU A 147 0.17 28.97 0.88
CA GLU A 147 0.34 30.19 1.65
C GLU A 147 1.56 30.17 2.56
N ILE A 148 1.90 29.02 3.16
CA ILE A 148 2.92 28.95 4.23
C ILE A 148 4.25 28.35 3.78
N LEU A 149 4.26 27.48 2.76
CA LEU A 149 5.50 26.83 2.33
C LEU A 149 6.31 27.76 1.42
N PRO A 150 7.65 27.78 1.57
CA PRO A 150 8.48 28.57 0.70
C PRO A 150 8.41 28.05 -0.74
N LYS A 151 8.53 29.00 -1.67
CA LYS A 151 8.68 28.74 -3.09
C LYS A 151 10.17 28.76 -3.43
N TRP A 152 10.57 28.06 -4.49
CA TRP A 152 11.93 28.19 -4.99
C TRP A 152 12.19 29.64 -5.47
N PRO A 153 13.42 30.18 -5.38
CA PRO A 153 13.71 31.51 -5.92
C PRO A 153 13.22 31.66 -7.36
N SER A 154 12.51 32.77 -7.62
CA SER A 154 11.88 33.09 -8.91
C SER A 154 10.75 32.13 -9.37
N SER A 155 10.27 31.23 -8.50
CA SER A 155 9.10 30.38 -8.74
C SER A 155 7.81 31.01 -8.19
N SER A 156 6.72 30.82 -8.92
CA SER A 156 5.36 31.09 -8.46
C SER A 156 4.70 29.87 -7.81
N GLN A 157 5.26 28.69 -8.05
CA GLN A 157 4.77 27.40 -7.54
C GLN A 157 5.48 26.99 -6.24
N ILE A 158 4.77 26.20 -5.42
CA ILE A 158 5.31 25.58 -4.22
C ILE A 158 6.53 24.72 -4.58
N SER A 159 7.61 24.82 -3.80
CA SER A 159 8.79 23.97 -4.00
C SER A 159 8.48 22.51 -3.61
N PRO A 160 8.82 21.53 -4.47
CA PRO A 160 8.73 20.10 -4.13
C PRO A 160 9.53 19.74 -2.86
N GLU A 161 10.72 20.31 -2.68
CA GLU A 161 11.59 20.12 -1.52
C GLU A 161 10.93 20.66 -0.24
N ALA A 162 10.26 21.81 -0.33
CA ALA A 162 9.51 22.35 0.80
C ALA A 162 8.37 21.42 1.24
N VAL A 163 7.69 20.79 0.27
CA VAL A 163 6.67 19.77 0.55
C VAL A 163 7.30 18.51 1.15
N ILE A 164 8.42 18.02 0.61
CA ILE A 164 9.15 16.86 1.17
C ILE A 164 9.55 17.13 2.63
N TRP A 165 10.16 18.29 2.89
CA TRP A 165 10.52 18.71 4.24
C TRP A 165 9.30 18.70 5.15
N PHE A 166 8.21 19.35 4.73
CA PHE A 166 6.98 19.42 5.52
C PHE A 166 6.36 18.04 5.79
N LEU A 167 6.38 17.12 4.82
CA LEU A 167 5.88 15.76 5.02
C LEU A 167 6.71 14.99 6.06
N PHE A 168 8.03 15.18 6.08
CA PHE A 168 8.88 14.64 7.14
C PHE A 168 8.64 15.33 8.48
N THR A 169 8.67 16.64 8.56
CA THR A 169 8.86 17.37 9.82
C THR A 169 7.58 18.00 10.38
N ALA A 170 6.53 18.15 9.58
CA ALA A 170 5.36 19.00 9.85
C ALA A 170 5.72 20.46 10.19
N THR A 171 6.92 20.92 9.81
CA THR A 171 7.37 22.31 9.98
C THR A 171 7.66 22.94 8.63
N VAL A 172 7.62 24.27 8.57
CA VAL A 172 8.02 25.03 7.38
C VAL A 172 9.54 25.15 7.38
N PRO A 173 10.24 24.77 6.29
CA PRO A 173 11.70 24.95 6.23
C PRO A 173 12.06 26.43 6.11
N SER A 174 13.16 26.82 6.74
CA SER A 174 13.86 28.06 6.43
C SER A 174 14.44 28.04 5.01
N ALA A 175 14.83 29.21 4.49
CA ALA A 175 15.47 29.29 3.19
C ALA A 175 16.77 28.45 3.14
N GLU A 176 17.56 28.44 4.20
CA GLU A 176 18.79 27.66 4.28
C GLU A 176 18.51 26.15 4.29
N GLU A 177 17.57 25.69 5.12
CA GLU A 177 17.14 24.28 5.16
C GLU A 177 16.60 23.80 3.81
N LEU A 178 15.89 24.67 3.08
CA LEU A 178 15.39 24.36 1.75
C LEU A 178 16.53 24.15 0.74
N HIS A 179 17.51 25.04 0.71
CA HIS A 179 18.65 24.94 -0.22
C HIS A 179 19.56 23.76 0.16
N ASP A 180 19.79 23.52 1.45
CA ASP A 180 20.56 22.37 1.93
C ASP A 180 19.91 21.05 1.50
N LEU A 181 18.57 20.94 1.63
CA LEU A 181 17.84 19.76 1.16
C LEU A 181 17.92 19.59 -0.36
N ALA A 182 17.77 20.67 -1.13
CA ALA A 182 17.90 20.62 -2.59
C ALA A 182 19.31 20.18 -3.02
N ALA A 183 20.36 20.70 -2.37
CA ALA A 183 21.74 20.34 -2.65
C ALA A 183 22.03 18.87 -2.28
N ASP A 184 21.56 18.40 -1.12
CA ASP A 184 21.70 17.00 -0.70
C ASP A 184 20.98 16.05 -1.68
N LEU A 185 19.76 16.37 -2.10
CA LEU A 185 19.04 15.59 -3.11
C LEU A 185 19.76 15.61 -4.46
N CYS A 186 20.33 16.74 -4.87
CA CYS A 186 21.17 16.83 -6.07
C CYS A 186 22.39 15.90 -5.99
N ASP A 187 23.11 15.91 -4.86
CA ASP A 187 24.31 15.08 -4.67
C ASP A 187 23.96 13.57 -4.71
N ARG A 188 22.75 13.20 -4.26
CA ARG A 188 22.23 11.82 -4.28
C ARG A 188 21.72 11.34 -5.64
N MET A 189 21.60 12.22 -6.64
CA MET A 189 21.12 11.86 -7.99
C MET A 189 22.06 10.92 -8.74
N GLN A 190 23.30 10.73 -8.26
CA GLN A 190 24.25 9.82 -8.88
C GLN A 190 23.75 8.37 -8.86
N LEU A 191 23.81 7.73 -10.04
CA LEU A 191 23.51 6.32 -10.23
C LEU A 191 24.82 5.51 -10.34
N PRO A 192 24.89 4.30 -9.77
CA PRO A 192 26.00 3.38 -10.01
C PRO A 192 26.14 3.04 -11.51
N ASP A 193 27.37 2.83 -11.99
CA ASP A 193 27.67 2.56 -13.41
C ASP A 193 26.93 1.33 -13.93
N GLU A 194 26.81 0.28 -13.11
CA GLU A 194 26.08 -0.94 -13.48
C GLU A 194 24.58 -0.70 -13.63
N VAL A 195 24.01 0.24 -12.88
CA VAL A 195 22.60 0.63 -12.96
C VAL A 195 22.36 1.46 -14.22
N ILE A 196 23.30 2.35 -14.54
CA ILE A 196 23.28 3.12 -15.79
C ILE A 196 23.33 2.18 -16.98
N ALA A 197 24.31 1.27 -17.01
CA ALA A 197 24.47 0.30 -18.10
C ALA A 197 23.23 -0.59 -18.26
N PHE A 198 22.62 -1.03 -17.14
CA PHE A 198 21.37 -1.78 -17.18
C PHE A 198 20.23 -0.94 -17.77
N CYS A 199 20.04 0.29 -17.31
CA CYS A 199 18.99 1.20 -17.78
C CYS A 199 19.14 1.52 -19.28
N ASP A 200 20.38 1.73 -19.74
CA ASP A 200 20.69 2.02 -21.14
C ASP A 200 20.53 0.79 -22.06
N GLY A 201 20.63 -0.42 -21.48
CA GLY A 201 20.41 -1.68 -22.19
C GLY A 201 18.93 -2.11 -22.32
N LEU A 202 17.98 -1.39 -21.69
CA LEU A 202 16.56 -1.71 -21.78
C LEU A 202 16.00 -1.41 -23.17
N SER A 203 15.12 -2.29 -23.67
CA SER A 203 14.41 -2.04 -24.93
C SER A 203 13.53 -0.78 -24.82
N GLN A 204 13.58 0.06 -25.86
CA GLN A 204 12.73 1.24 -25.99
C GLN A 204 11.24 0.89 -26.06
N ASP A 205 10.87 -0.35 -26.41
CA ASP A 205 9.47 -0.81 -26.46
C ASP A 205 8.85 -0.96 -25.06
N ILE A 206 9.67 -1.12 -24.02
CA ILE A 206 9.20 -1.25 -22.65
C ILE A 206 8.58 0.10 -22.20
N PRO A 207 7.37 0.12 -21.63
CA PRO A 207 6.76 1.34 -21.10
C PRO A 207 7.65 2.03 -20.05
N CYS A 208 7.59 3.36 -19.96
CA CYS A 208 8.52 4.14 -19.12
C CYS A 208 8.51 3.70 -17.65
N CYS A 209 7.34 3.50 -17.06
CA CYS A 209 7.23 3.08 -15.66
C CYS A 209 7.69 1.64 -15.42
N ASP A 210 7.54 0.75 -16.42
CA ASP A 210 8.04 -0.62 -16.34
C ASP A 210 9.58 -0.64 -16.35
N GLN A 211 10.20 0.23 -17.15
CA GLN A 211 11.65 0.44 -17.09
C GLN A 211 12.09 0.91 -15.69
N THR A 212 11.38 1.86 -15.09
CA THR A 212 11.65 2.32 -13.71
C THR A 212 11.58 1.16 -12.71
N ILE A 213 10.57 0.29 -12.81
CA ILE A 213 10.43 -0.90 -11.93
C ILE A 213 11.66 -1.81 -12.05
N LEU A 214 12.11 -2.09 -13.28
CA LEU A 214 13.28 -2.93 -13.52
C LEU A 214 14.56 -2.30 -12.96
N VAL A 215 14.76 -1.00 -13.17
CA VAL A 215 15.94 -0.27 -12.69
C VAL A 215 15.96 -0.20 -11.16
N LEU A 216 14.82 0.02 -10.51
CA LEU A 216 14.71 0.00 -9.04
C LEU A 216 15.04 -1.39 -8.47
N ALA A 217 14.63 -2.47 -9.14
CA ALA A 217 14.98 -3.82 -8.71
C ALA A 217 16.50 -4.07 -8.74
N VAL A 218 17.21 -3.52 -9.73
CA VAL A 218 18.69 -3.56 -9.76
C VAL A 218 19.29 -2.70 -8.65
N LEU A 219 18.71 -1.53 -8.37
CA LEU A 219 19.17 -0.63 -7.30
C LEU A 219 19.04 -1.21 -5.89
N SER A 220 18.09 -2.13 -5.65
CA SER A 220 17.84 -2.75 -4.33
C SER A 220 19.10 -3.29 -3.65
N ARG A 221 20.07 -3.81 -4.42
CA ARG A 221 21.35 -4.32 -3.89
C ARG A 221 22.19 -3.26 -3.15
N HIS A 222 21.92 -1.97 -3.39
CA HIS A 222 22.61 -0.84 -2.75
C HIS A 222 21.88 -0.34 -1.50
N SER A 223 20.85 -1.03 -1.02
CA SER A 223 20.11 -0.63 0.18
C SER A 223 20.98 -0.66 1.43
N LYS A 224 21.18 0.52 2.02
CA LYS A 224 21.81 0.75 3.31
C LYS A 224 20.97 0.16 4.45
N LEU A 225 19.63 0.24 4.36
CA LEU A 225 18.72 -0.37 5.34
C LEU A 225 18.86 -1.89 5.37
N SER A 226 18.90 -2.54 4.21
CA SER A 226 19.06 -4.00 4.14
C SER A 226 20.37 -4.45 4.75
N ALA A 227 21.48 -3.76 4.44
CA ALA A 227 22.76 -4.02 5.07
C ALA A 227 22.74 -3.80 6.59
N ALA A 228 22.12 -2.72 7.07
CA ALA A 228 21.99 -2.46 8.51
C ALA A 228 21.17 -3.54 9.23
N VAL A 229 20.10 -4.06 8.60
CA VAL A 229 19.32 -5.18 9.14
C VAL A 229 20.16 -6.46 9.18
N GLU A 230 20.89 -6.78 8.11
CA GLU A 230 21.79 -7.95 8.04
C GLU A 230 22.90 -7.88 9.11
N LEU A 231 23.39 -6.67 9.42
CA LEU A 231 24.38 -6.40 10.46
C LEU A 231 23.81 -6.34 11.89
N ASN A 232 22.50 -6.60 12.07
CA ASN A 232 21.81 -6.52 13.37
C ASN A 232 21.96 -5.16 14.07
N THR A 233 21.98 -4.06 13.29
CA THR A 233 22.02 -2.71 13.82
C THR A 233 20.89 -2.45 14.83
N PRO A 234 21.15 -1.71 15.94
CA PRO A 234 20.12 -1.37 16.92
C PRO A 234 18.91 -0.72 16.25
N LYS A 235 17.72 -1.15 16.64
CA LYS A 235 16.47 -0.81 15.95
C LYS A 235 16.16 0.69 15.98
N GLN A 236 16.59 1.38 17.04
CA GLN A 236 16.48 2.84 17.19
C GLN A 236 17.31 3.62 16.16
N GLN A 237 18.26 2.97 15.47
CA GLN A 237 19.09 3.58 14.43
C GLN A 237 18.62 3.22 13.02
N LEU A 238 17.79 2.19 12.84
CA LEU A 238 17.35 1.71 11.52
C LEU A 238 16.59 2.76 10.70
N TRP A 239 15.91 3.69 11.36
CA TRP A 239 15.21 4.78 10.67
C TRP A 239 16.14 5.73 9.93
N ARG A 240 17.39 5.89 10.38
CA ARG A 240 18.39 6.71 9.69
C ARG A 240 18.83 6.05 8.39
N PHE A 241 19.01 4.73 8.40
CA PHE A 241 19.28 3.96 7.19
C PHE A 241 18.09 3.95 6.23
N ALA A 242 16.87 3.89 6.77
CA ALA A 242 15.66 4.08 5.98
C ALA A 242 15.59 5.48 5.37
N LEU A 243 15.95 6.54 6.11
CA LEU A 243 16.00 7.91 5.61
C LEU A 243 17.04 8.06 4.50
N GLU A 244 18.23 7.50 4.69
CA GLU A 244 19.28 7.52 3.70
C GLU A 244 18.86 6.88 2.38
N ASP A 245 18.33 5.65 2.43
CA ASP A 245 17.85 4.98 1.23
C ASP A 245 16.62 5.69 0.63
N ALA A 246 15.76 6.29 1.47
CA ALA A 246 14.61 7.06 1.01
C ALA A 246 15.04 8.30 0.22
N LEU A 247 15.98 9.09 0.73
CA LEU A 247 16.52 10.27 0.04
C LEU A 247 17.28 9.88 -1.23
N ASP A 248 18.07 8.81 -1.18
CA ASP A 248 18.73 8.25 -2.38
C ASP A 248 17.70 7.85 -3.44
N LEU A 249 16.62 7.17 -3.04
CA LEU A 249 15.55 6.76 -3.95
C LEU A 249 14.83 7.96 -4.57
N MET A 250 14.46 8.97 -3.76
CA MET A 250 13.81 10.19 -4.26
C MET A 250 14.67 10.88 -5.31
N ALA A 251 15.94 11.12 -5.01
CA ALA A 251 16.87 11.74 -5.94
C ALA A 251 17.10 10.91 -7.20
N ARG A 252 17.34 9.60 -7.04
CA ARG A 252 17.62 8.69 -8.16
C ARG A 252 16.41 8.48 -9.06
N LEU A 253 15.17 8.57 -8.56
CA LEU A 253 13.97 8.55 -9.42
C LEU A 253 13.97 9.68 -10.45
N VAL A 254 14.52 10.85 -10.11
CA VAL A 254 14.69 11.98 -11.05
C VAL A 254 15.68 11.61 -12.15
N SER A 255 16.86 11.10 -11.78
CA SER A 255 17.89 10.65 -12.74
C SER A 255 17.42 9.52 -13.65
N ILE A 256 16.75 8.52 -13.06
CA ILE A 256 16.19 7.38 -13.79
C ILE A 256 15.13 7.87 -14.79
N SER A 257 14.25 8.78 -14.37
CA SER A 257 13.22 9.35 -15.25
C SER A 257 13.84 10.14 -16.41
N GLY A 258 14.81 11.00 -16.13
CA GLY A 258 15.54 11.74 -17.17
C GLY A 258 16.24 10.81 -18.16
N ARG A 259 16.96 9.80 -17.65
CA ARG A 259 17.67 8.82 -18.48
C ARG A 259 16.72 7.99 -19.36
N ILE A 260 15.62 7.47 -18.81
CA ILE A 260 14.59 6.75 -19.57
C ILE A 260 14.02 7.63 -20.68
N PHE A 261 13.75 8.91 -20.41
CA PHE A 261 13.27 9.84 -21.43
C PHE A 261 14.25 10.00 -22.57
N MET A 262 15.53 10.21 -22.26
CA MET A 262 16.57 10.40 -23.27
C MET A 262 16.76 9.13 -24.10
N ASN A 263 16.80 7.96 -23.45
CA ASN A 263 16.96 6.67 -24.10
C ASN A 263 15.80 6.36 -25.06
N LYS A 264 14.56 6.68 -24.67
CA LYS A 264 13.36 6.33 -25.44
C LYS A 264 12.93 7.38 -26.47
N PHE A 265 13.14 8.67 -26.18
CA PHE A 265 12.56 9.77 -26.98
C PHE A 265 13.60 10.74 -27.57
N ARG A 266 14.89 10.51 -27.35
CA ARG A 266 16.00 11.32 -27.87
C ARG A 266 17.14 10.47 -28.41
N GLU A 267 16.81 9.31 -28.98
CA GLU A 267 17.77 8.42 -29.66
C GLU A 267 18.98 8.01 -28.80
N GLY A 268 18.81 7.94 -27.48
CA GLY A 268 19.92 7.60 -26.59
C GLY A 268 21.03 8.66 -26.56
N GLN A 269 20.72 9.92 -26.90
CA GLN A 269 21.58 11.06 -26.53
C GLN A 269 21.77 10.98 -25.02
N ALA A 270 22.92 10.44 -24.59
CA ALA A 270 23.15 10.08 -23.21
C ALA A 270 22.81 11.27 -22.31
N CYS A 271 22.06 11.01 -21.23
CA CYS A 271 21.80 11.99 -20.18
C CYS A 271 23.12 12.30 -19.46
N ASN A 272 23.96 13.12 -20.10
CA ASN A 272 25.26 13.58 -19.62
C ASN A 272 25.15 14.95 -18.94
N ILE A 273 23.92 15.39 -18.66
CA ILE A 273 23.67 16.65 -17.95
C ILE A 273 23.93 16.40 -16.48
N THR A 274 25.01 16.98 -15.98
CA THR A 274 25.32 16.97 -14.56
C THR A 274 24.26 17.79 -13.81
N PRO A 275 23.60 17.21 -12.79
CA PRO A 275 22.70 17.96 -11.91
C PRO A 275 23.40 19.17 -11.29
N SER A 276 22.67 20.26 -11.11
CA SER A 276 23.17 21.45 -10.44
C SER A 276 22.68 21.52 -8.99
N ARG A 277 23.63 21.75 -8.06
CA ARG A 277 23.34 21.99 -6.64
C ARG A 277 22.61 23.31 -6.40
N SER A 278 22.65 24.24 -7.36
CA SER A 278 21.92 25.50 -7.29
C SER A 278 20.50 25.40 -7.86
N ALA A 279 20.06 24.20 -8.24
CA ALA A 279 18.78 23.94 -8.87
C ALA A 279 17.92 23.01 -8.02
N ASP A 280 16.60 23.21 -8.07
CA ASP A 280 15.65 22.30 -7.43
C ASP A 280 15.43 21.02 -8.25
N LEU A 281 14.74 20.04 -7.68
CA LEU A 281 14.38 18.76 -8.32
C LEU A 281 13.71 18.98 -9.66
N ALA A 282 12.84 19.99 -9.76
CA ALA A 282 12.11 20.30 -10.98
C ALA A 282 13.03 20.85 -12.08
N GLN A 283 13.93 21.79 -11.75
CA GLN A 283 14.94 22.31 -12.68
C GLN A 283 15.93 21.24 -13.12
N ASN A 284 16.39 20.39 -12.20
CA ASN A 284 17.28 19.29 -12.52
C ASN A 284 16.58 18.26 -13.43
N LEU A 285 15.33 17.89 -13.16
CA LEU A 285 14.55 17.04 -14.05
C LEU A 285 14.37 17.67 -15.43
N ALA A 286 13.93 18.93 -15.50
CA ALA A 286 13.75 19.63 -16.78
C ALA A 286 15.05 19.68 -17.59
N SER A 287 16.18 19.91 -16.92
CA SER A 287 17.50 19.91 -17.54
C SER A 287 17.83 18.54 -18.10
N MET A 288 17.66 17.46 -17.34
CA MET A 288 17.85 16.09 -17.83
C MET A 288 16.95 15.71 -19.01
N LEU A 289 15.79 16.35 -19.15
CA LEU A 289 14.88 16.21 -20.29
C LEU A 289 15.28 17.08 -21.51
N GLY A 290 16.41 17.80 -21.42
CA GLY A 290 16.92 18.70 -22.45
C GLY A 290 16.20 20.05 -22.52
N ARG A 291 15.62 20.53 -21.41
CA ARG A 291 14.76 21.74 -21.34
C ARG A 291 15.13 22.69 -20.21
N THR A 292 16.43 22.92 -20.00
CA THR A 292 16.96 23.78 -18.93
C THR A 292 16.40 25.21 -18.95
N GLU A 293 16.21 25.80 -20.12
CA GLU A 293 15.76 27.19 -20.27
C GLU A 293 14.22 27.35 -20.34
N ASP A 294 13.47 26.24 -20.25
CA ASP A 294 12.01 26.27 -20.36
C ASP A 294 11.35 26.56 -19.00
N VAL A 295 11.36 27.85 -18.63
CA VAL A 295 10.84 28.34 -17.34
C VAL A 295 9.41 27.86 -17.08
N GLN A 296 8.53 27.89 -18.10
CA GLN A 296 7.14 27.48 -17.93
C GLN A 296 7.01 25.97 -17.72
N PHE A 297 7.81 25.17 -18.41
CA PHE A 297 7.83 23.72 -18.20
C PHE A 297 8.39 23.35 -16.82
N ILE A 298 9.41 24.07 -16.34
CA ILE A 298 9.95 23.91 -14.98
C ILE A 298 8.88 24.21 -13.94
N GLU A 299 8.16 25.32 -14.07
CA GLU A 299 7.03 25.65 -13.17
C GLU A 299 5.95 24.56 -13.21
N LEU A 300 5.65 24.00 -14.39
CA LEU A 300 4.71 22.89 -14.50
C LEU A 300 5.18 21.64 -13.76
N ILE A 301 6.47 21.30 -13.84
CA ILE A 301 7.04 20.16 -13.10
C ILE A 301 6.95 20.41 -11.60
N ARG A 302 7.30 21.60 -11.11
CA ARG A 302 7.17 21.97 -9.68
C ARG A 302 5.76 21.74 -9.19
N LEU A 303 4.78 22.31 -9.91
CA LEU A 303 3.38 22.17 -9.60
C LEU A 303 2.96 20.69 -9.58
N TYR A 304 3.35 19.94 -10.61
CA TYR A 304 2.95 18.54 -10.74
C TYR A 304 3.51 17.69 -9.58
N LEU A 305 4.78 17.87 -9.24
CA LEU A 305 5.44 17.18 -8.14
C LEU A 305 4.80 17.54 -6.79
N ALA A 306 4.45 18.80 -6.55
CA ALA A 306 3.80 19.24 -5.32
C ALA A 306 2.37 18.68 -5.16
N LEU A 307 1.56 18.71 -6.23
CA LEU A 307 0.14 18.30 -6.17
C LEU A 307 -0.08 16.80 -6.00
N HIS A 308 0.85 15.97 -6.47
CA HIS A 308 0.68 14.51 -6.49
C HIS A 308 1.52 13.79 -5.44
N MET A 309 2.18 14.56 -4.56
CA MET A 309 3.19 14.06 -3.63
C MET A 309 2.66 12.90 -2.79
N ASP A 310 1.52 13.10 -2.13
CA ASP A 310 0.87 12.04 -1.37
C ASP A 310 -0.66 12.15 -1.43
N HIS A 311 -1.35 11.04 -1.17
CA HIS A 311 -2.81 10.98 -1.23
C HIS A 311 -3.37 9.81 -0.40
N GLY A 312 -2.93 9.73 0.86
CA GLY A 312 -3.25 8.66 1.81
C GLY A 312 -2.91 7.25 1.30
N ALA A 313 -3.56 6.26 1.90
CA ALA A 313 -3.35 4.83 1.62
C ALA A 313 -4.06 4.33 0.36
N ASN A 314 -3.92 5.02 -0.77
CA ASN A 314 -4.34 4.50 -2.09
C ASN A 314 -3.58 3.21 -2.46
N ALA A 315 -4.02 2.47 -3.48
CA ALA A 315 -3.51 1.12 -3.78
C ALA A 315 -1.97 1.03 -3.90
N SER A 316 -1.31 1.99 -4.56
CA SER A 316 0.16 2.02 -4.62
C SER A 316 0.77 2.29 -3.25
N ALA A 317 0.26 3.28 -2.52
CA ALA A 317 0.74 3.64 -1.19
C ALA A 317 0.55 2.50 -0.17
N HIS A 318 -0.60 1.82 -0.21
CA HIS A 318 -0.88 0.65 0.63
C HIS A 318 -0.01 -0.55 0.27
N THR A 319 0.23 -0.81 -1.01
CA THR A 319 1.16 -1.88 -1.44
C THR A 319 2.58 -1.62 -0.93
N MET A 320 3.05 -0.38 -1.05
CA MET A 320 4.35 -0.01 -0.53
C MET A 320 4.40 -0.11 1.00
N ARG A 321 3.31 0.25 1.69
CA ARG A 321 3.17 0.11 3.14
C ARG A 321 3.19 -1.35 3.61
N LEU A 322 2.50 -2.23 2.89
CA LEU A 322 2.51 -3.67 3.14
C LEU A 322 3.93 -4.23 3.01
N CYS A 323 4.65 -3.89 1.93
CA CYS A 323 6.05 -4.28 1.74
C CYS A 323 6.97 -3.70 2.83
N SER A 324 6.79 -2.42 3.15
CA SER A 324 7.49 -1.75 4.26
C SER A 324 7.28 -2.51 5.57
N SER A 325 6.05 -2.93 5.90
CA SER A 325 5.76 -3.67 7.14
C SER A 325 6.50 -5.02 7.22
N ALA A 326 6.84 -5.61 6.06
CA ALA A 326 7.65 -6.82 5.94
C ALA A 326 9.16 -6.57 5.95
N TRP A 327 9.60 -5.33 6.19
CA TRP A 327 11.01 -4.91 6.19
C TRP A 327 11.72 -5.06 4.83
N THR A 328 10.95 -5.02 3.74
CA THR A 328 11.51 -4.90 2.39
C THR A 328 12.23 -3.55 2.22
N ASP A 329 13.33 -3.56 1.47
CA ASP A 329 14.09 -2.35 1.15
C ASP A 329 13.23 -1.33 0.37
N PRO A 330 13.56 -0.03 0.41
CA PRO A 330 12.72 0.99 -0.21
C PRO A 330 12.66 0.89 -1.74
N TYR A 331 13.68 0.34 -2.42
CA TYR A 331 13.68 0.22 -3.88
C TYR A 331 12.72 -0.87 -4.35
N MET A 332 12.75 -2.05 -3.73
CA MET A 332 11.77 -3.11 -4.01
C MET A 332 10.37 -2.73 -3.52
N THR A 333 10.28 -2.01 -2.40
CA THR A 333 9.02 -1.45 -1.91
C THR A 333 8.40 -0.50 -2.93
N ALA A 334 9.17 0.48 -3.44
CA ALA A 334 8.73 1.41 -4.48
C ALA A 334 8.35 0.68 -5.78
N SER A 335 9.12 -0.34 -6.17
CA SER A 335 8.82 -1.19 -7.33
C SER A 335 7.44 -1.86 -7.21
N ALA A 336 7.14 -2.48 -6.07
CA ALA A 336 5.82 -3.08 -5.82
C ALA A 336 4.70 -2.02 -5.84
N GLY A 337 4.97 -0.85 -5.26
CA GLY A 337 4.09 0.31 -5.33
C GLY A 337 3.76 0.74 -6.74
N LEU A 338 4.76 0.79 -7.62
CA LEU A 338 4.60 1.15 -9.03
C LEU A 338 3.81 0.10 -9.80
N VAL A 339 4.04 -1.19 -9.54
CA VAL A 339 3.24 -2.28 -10.14
C VAL A 339 1.75 -2.09 -9.84
N ALA A 340 1.39 -1.82 -8.58
CA ALA A 340 0.00 -1.48 -8.21
C ALA A 340 -0.43 -0.10 -8.77
N GLY A 341 0.50 0.85 -8.81
CA GLY A 341 0.38 2.21 -9.33
C GLY A 341 -0.13 2.28 -10.76
N ILE A 342 0.56 1.62 -11.67
CA ILE A 342 0.27 1.64 -13.12
C ILE A 342 -0.94 0.78 -13.49
N GLY A 343 -1.49 0.03 -12.52
CA GLY A 343 -2.67 -0.79 -12.71
C GLY A 343 -3.85 0.00 -13.28
N ALA A 344 -4.67 -0.67 -14.10
CA ALA A 344 -5.76 -0.02 -14.82
C ALA A 344 -6.71 0.74 -13.88
N LEU A 345 -7.04 0.21 -12.70
CA LEU A 345 -7.97 0.86 -11.78
C LEU A 345 -7.34 1.96 -10.89
N HIS A 346 -6.04 2.24 -11.04
CA HIS A 346 -5.31 3.27 -10.29
C HIS A 346 -4.76 4.36 -11.23
N ALA A 347 -3.45 4.56 -11.35
CA ALA A 347 -2.87 5.64 -12.18
C ALA A 347 -3.10 5.44 -13.69
N GLY A 348 -3.51 4.24 -14.14
CA GLY A 348 -4.00 4.01 -15.50
C GLY A 348 -5.20 4.91 -15.87
N ALA A 349 -5.87 5.54 -14.89
CA ALA A 349 -6.88 6.56 -15.12
C ALA A 349 -6.35 7.79 -15.88
N ILE A 350 -5.11 8.23 -15.59
CA ILE A 350 -4.48 9.36 -16.28
C ILE A 350 -4.24 9.03 -17.75
N SER A 351 -3.66 7.87 -18.05
CA SER A 351 -3.43 7.42 -19.43
C SER A 351 -4.74 7.26 -20.20
N ARG A 352 -5.81 6.78 -19.55
CA ARG A 352 -7.15 6.72 -20.16
C ARG A 352 -7.75 8.10 -20.40
N SER A 353 -7.50 9.06 -19.50
CA SER A 353 -7.93 10.44 -19.64
C SER A 353 -7.26 11.10 -20.84
N ILE A 354 -5.92 11.00 -20.94
CA ILE A 354 -5.16 11.49 -22.09
C ILE A 354 -5.71 10.90 -23.39
N ARG A 355 -5.83 9.57 -23.47
CA ARG A 355 -6.37 8.89 -24.67
C ARG A 355 -7.81 9.32 -24.97
N PHE A 356 -8.64 9.57 -23.95
CA PHE A 356 -10.00 10.06 -24.15
C PHE A 356 -10.01 11.46 -24.77
N GLN A 357 -9.15 12.35 -24.29
CA GLN A 357 -9.00 13.71 -24.83
C GLN A 357 -8.39 13.70 -26.25
N GLU A 358 -7.43 12.83 -26.54
CA GLU A 358 -6.88 12.68 -27.89
C GLU A 358 -7.94 12.18 -28.89
N ASN A 359 -8.80 11.24 -28.45
CA ASN A 359 -9.90 10.74 -29.27
C ASN A 359 -10.98 11.81 -29.53
N ILE A 360 -11.29 12.66 -28.55
CA ILE A 360 -12.28 13.72 -28.77
C ILE A 360 -11.72 14.76 -29.76
N VAL A 361 -10.44 15.14 -29.62
CA VAL A 361 -9.78 16.10 -30.50
C VAL A 361 -9.63 15.54 -31.92
N SER A 362 -9.24 14.28 -32.08
CA SER A 362 -9.13 13.65 -33.42
C SER A 362 -10.47 13.52 -34.12
N THR A 363 -11.54 13.22 -33.37
CA THR A 363 -12.90 13.05 -33.93
C THR A 363 -13.57 14.38 -34.25
N LEU A 364 -13.53 15.35 -33.33
CA LEU A 364 -14.31 16.59 -33.42
C LEU A 364 -13.50 17.82 -33.84
N ARG A 365 -12.16 17.73 -33.85
CA ARG A 365 -11.21 18.85 -34.02
C ARG A 365 -11.29 19.88 -32.89
N LEU A 366 -10.32 20.79 -32.83
CA LEU A 366 -10.19 21.77 -31.72
C LEU A 366 -11.32 22.81 -31.70
N SER A 367 -12.01 23.03 -32.83
CA SER A 367 -13.08 24.01 -32.98
C SER A 367 -14.48 23.47 -32.64
N ALA A 368 -14.58 22.28 -32.03
CA ALA A 368 -15.87 21.67 -31.76
C ALA A 368 -16.78 22.54 -30.86
N SER A 369 -18.07 22.56 -31.20
CA SER A 369 -19.10 23.21 -30.39
C SER A 369 -19.44 22.38 -29.15
N ASN A 370 -20.08 23.02 -28.16
CA ASN A 370 -20.51 22.34 -26.94
C ASN A 370 -21.52 21.22 -27.23
N GLU A 371 -22.36 21.39 -28.25
CA GLU A 371 -23.36 20.41 -28.71
C GLU A 371 -22.68 19.17 -29.32
N GLN A 372 -21.62 19.36 -30.10
CA GLN A 372 -20.85 18.26 -30.67
C GLN A 372 -20.15 17.44 -29.58
N ILE A 373 -19.55 18.13 -28.58
CA ILE A 373 -18.93 17.48 -27.43
C ILE A 373 -19.99 16.72 -26.61
N LYS A 374 -21.14 17.34 -26.34
CA LYS A 374 -22.27 16.72 -25.65
C LYS A 374 -22.74 15.45 -26.36
N ALA A 375 -22.95 15.51 -27.67
CA ALA A 375 -23.36 14.36 -28.49
C ALA A 375 -22.33 13.22 -28.44
N TYR A 376 -21.04 13.54 -28.50
CA TYR A 376 -19.96 12.56 -28.38
C TYR A 376 -19.96 11.86 -27.02
N VAL A 377 -20.12 12.61 -25.92
CA VAL A 377 -20.18 12.07 -24.55
C VAL A 377 -21.45 11.22 -24.37
N VAL A 378 -22.61 11.69 -24.82
CA VAL A 378 -23.88 10.94 -24.75
C VAL A 378 -23.76 9.59 -25.45
N LYS A 379 -23.25 9.55 -26.69
CA LYS A 379 -23.03 8.30 -27.44
C LYS A 379 -22.12 7.31 -26.71
N ARG A 380 -21.20 7.80 -25.87
CA ARG A 380 -20.33 6.98 -25.04
C ARG A 380 -21.06 6.44 -23.81
N LEU A 381 -21.86 7.26 -23.15
CA LEU A 381 -22.68 6.89 -21.99
C LEU A 381 -23.78 5.89 -22.37
N GLU A 382 -24.42 6.05 -23.53
CA GLU A 382 -25.39 5.09 -24.09
C GLU A 382 -24.79 3.71 -24.35
N LYS A 383 -23.46 3.64 -24.51
CA LYS A 383 -22.71 2.37 -24.63
C LYS A 383 -22.20 1.85 -23.28
N HIS A 384 -22.69 2.41 -22.18
CA HIS A 384 -22.27 2.09 -20.81
C HIS A 384 -20.75 2.19 -20.57
N LYS A 385 -20.08 3.08 -21.33
CA LYS A 385 -18.64 3.31 -21.17
C LYS A 385 -18.38 4.43 -20.17
N VAL A 386 -17.42 4.21 -19.27
CA VAL A 386 -16.95 5.23 -18.33
C VAL A 386 -16.34 6.44 -19.04
N ILE A 387 -16.46 7.62 -18.42
CA ILE A 387 -15.76 8.85 -18.82
C ILE A 387 -14.54 9.01 -17.91
N PRO A 388 -13.30 8.79 -18.41
CA PRO A 388 -12.10 8.93 -17.59
C PRO A 388 -11.96 10.36 -17.03
N GLY A 389 -11.49 10.47 -15.77
CA GLY A 389 -11.35 11.75 -15.06
C GLY A 389 -12.56 12.19 -14.24
N PHE A 390 -13.64 11.39 -14.22
CA PHE A 390 -14.89 11.69 -13.49
C PHE A 390 -15.34 10.49 -12.65
N GLY A 391 -16.17 10.71 -11.63
CA GLY A 391 -16.72 9.62 -10.80
C GLY A 391 -15.77 9.11 -9.72
N HIS A 392 -14.95 10.00 -9.12
CA HIS A 392 -13.96 9.62 -8.11
C HIS A 392 -14.63 8.94 -6.92
N ALA A 393 -14.12 7.77 -6.51
CA ALA A 393 -14.75 6.92 -5.49
C ALA A 393 -14.68 7.47 -4.03
N LEU A 394 -14.00 8.59 -3.81
CA LEU A 394 -13.68 9.11 -2.46
C LEU A 394 -14.10 10.57 -2.32
N LEU A 395 -13.75 11.42 -3.31
CA LEU A 395 -14.15 12.82 -3.32
C LEU A 395 -15.67 12.92 -3.50
N ALA A 396 -16.35 13.66 -2.63
CA ALA A 396 -17.75 14.04 -2.84
C ALA A 396 -17.87 15.37 -3.59
N HIS A 397 -16.80 16.17 -3.55
CA HIS A 397 -16.71 17.47 -4.18
C HIS A 397 -15.67 17.51 -5.30
N ARG A 398 -15.55 18.67 -5.94
CA ARG A 398 -14.51 18.92 -6.92
C ARG A 398 -13.13 18.80 -6.25
N ASP A 399 -12.20 18.16 -6.96
CA ASP A 399 -10.82 18.00 -6.50
C ASP A 399 -10.11 19.36 -6.37
N PRO A 400 -9.59 19.74 -5.18
CA PRO A 400 -8.93 21.03 -4.97
C PRO A 400 -7.71 21.23 -5.88
N ARG A 401 -7.02 20.14 -6.26
CA ARG A 401 -5.83 20.18 -7.13
C ARG A 401 -6.11 20.77 -8.51
N LEU A 402 -7.34 20.66 -9.01
CA LEU A 402 -7.72 21.25 -10.29
C LEU A 402 -7.60 22.77 -10.30
N SER A 403 -7.89 23.43 -9.17
CA SER A 403 -7.79 24.90 -9.07
C SER A 403 -6.36 25.39 -9.31
N PHE A 404 -5.37 24.66 -8.82
CA PHE A 404 -3.96 24.98 -9.03
C PHE A 404 -3.55 24.86 -10.49
N ILE A 405 -3.98 23.79 -11.16
CA ILE A 405 -3.71 23.59 -12.60
C ILE A 405 -4.40 24.68 -13.43
N GLU A 406 -5.61 25.08 -13.08
CA GLU A 406 -6.31 26.18 -13.75
C GLU A 406 -5.60 27.52 -13.57
N ARG A 407 -5.15 27.85 -12.34
CA ARG A 407 -4.35 29.05 -12.09
C ARG A 407 -3.06 29.04 -12.91
N PHE A 408 -2.39 27.90 -13.00
CA PHE A 408 -1.21 27.74 -13.85
C PHE A 408 -1.53 28.01 -15.32
N ILE A 409 -2.58 27.38 -15.87
CA ILE A 409 -3.01 27.59 -17.26
C ILE A 409 -3.30 29.08 -17.54
N LEU A 410 -3.95 29.79 -16.62
CA LEU A 410 -4.27 31.20 -16.76
C LEU A 410 -3.02 32.11 -16.74
N GLN A 411 -1.97 31.68 -16.05
CA GLN A 411 -0.70 32.40 -15.93
C GLN A 411 0.30 32.04 -17.05
N SER A 412 0.11 30.90 -17.72
CA SER A 412 0.99 30.40 -18.77
C SER A 412 0.68 30.99 -20.14
N ASN A 413 1.73 31.46 -20.83
CA ASN A 413 1.67 31.84 -22.25
C ASN A 413 1.76 30.61 -23.16
N LEU A 414 0.73 29.77 -23.09
CA LEU A 414 0.64 28.54 -23.88
C LEU A 414 0.56 28.84 -25.39
N GLU A 415 1.26 28.04 -26.21
CA GLU A 415 1.15 28.14 -27.67
C GLU A 415 -0.30 27.91 -28.15
N LYS A 416 -0.68 28.51 -29.29
CA LYS A 416 -2.07 28.47 -29.79
C LYS A 416 -2.65 27.06 -29.94
N GLY A 417 -1.86 26.12 -30.45
CA GLY A 417 -2.29 24.71 -30.59
C GLY A 417 -2.47 23.99 -29.25
N VAL A 418 -1.65 24.36 -28.25
CA VAL A 418 -1.72 23.88 -26.88
C VAL A 418 -2.95 24.44 -26.16
N GLN A 419 -3.18 25.74 -26.28
CA GLN A 419 -4.39 26.40 -25.76
C GLN A 419 -5.65 25.70 -26.29
N GLY A 420 -5.69 25.32 -27.57
CA GLY A 420 -6.84 24.60 -28.12
C GLY A 420 -7.13 23.26 -27.43
N ARG A 421 -6.09 22.46 -27.14
CA ARG A 421 -6.24 21.15 -26.44
C ARG A 421 -6.69 21.34 -24.99
N VAL A 422 -6.10 22.30 -24.30
CA VAL A 422 -6.47 22.65 -22.92
C VAL A 422 -7.90 23.17 -22.86
N ALA A 423 -8.28 24.08 -23.77
CA ALA A 423 -9.64 24.61 -23.88
C ALA A 423 -10.68 23.52 -24.19
N MET A 424 -10.34 22.55 -25.04
CA MET A 424 -11.20 21.37 -25.28
C MET A 424 -11.43 20.59 -23.98
N THR A 425 -10.36 20.33 -23.22
CA THR A 425 -10.46 19.62 -21.94
C THR A 425 -11.28 20.40 -20.91
N GLN A 426 -11.13 21.72 -20.84
CA GLN A 426 -11.96 22.59 -19.99
C GLN A 426 -13.45 22.52 -20.38
N LYS A 427 -13.78 22.57 -21.68
CA LYS A 427 -15.17 22.37 -22.14
C LYS A 427 -15.71 21.00 -21.71
N VAL A 428 -14.93 19.94 -21.86
CA VAL A 428 -15.30 18.58 -21.41
C VAL A 428 -15.58 18.56 -19.90
N ASN A 429 -14.72 19.18 -19.09
CA ASN A 429 -14.86 19.29 -17.64
C ASN A 429 -16.14 20.02 -17.20
N VAL A 430 -16.70 20.90 -18.04
CA VAL A 430 -17.98 21.59 -17.80
C VAL A 430 -19.17 20.79 -18.32
N ILE A 431 -19.05 20.13 -19.47
CA ILE A 431 -20.17 19.45 -20.14
C ILE A 431 -20.48 18.09 -19.52
N VAL A 432 -19.47 17.34 -19.10
CA VAL A 432 -19.63 15.96 -18.62
C VAL A 432 -20.40 15.86 -17.29
N PRO A 433 -20.14 16.67 -16.25
CA PRO A 433 -20.81 16.52 -14.95
C PRO A 433 -22.35 16.49 -15.00
N PRO A 434 -23.05 17.44 -15.65
CA PRO A 434 -24.51 17.38 -15.73
C PRO A 434 -25.03 16.16 -16.51
N LEU A 435 -24.28 15.69 -17.51
CA LEU A 435 -24.64 14.47 -18.25
C LEU A 435 -24.52 13.24 -17.36
N LEU A 436 -23.45 13.12 -16.57
CA LEU A 436 -23.29 12.02 -15.63
C LEU A 436 -24.40 12.02 -14.58
N THR A 437 -24.82 13.19 -14.08
CA THR A 437 -25.94 13.29 -13.14
C THR A 437 -27.24 12.74 -13.74
N SER A 438 -27.49 12.98 -15.03
CA SER A 438 -28.69 12.47 -15.71
C SER A 438 -28.60 11.00 -16.11
N TYR A 439 -27.46 10.54 -16.63
CA TYR A 439 -27.30 9.17 -17.18
C TYR A 439 -26.89 8.14 -16.13
N VAL A 440 -26.27 8.57 -15.04
CA VAL A 440 -25.82 7.69 -13.95
C VAL A 440 -26.26 8.28 -12.60
N PRO A 441 -27.56 8.28 -12.26
CA PRO A 441 -28.07 8.92 -11.04
C PRO A 441 -27.51 8.32 -9.75
N SER A 442 -27.00 7.08 -9.80
CA SER A 442 -26.33 6.42 -8.67
C SER A 442 -24.91 6.93 -8.41
N MET A 443 -24.33 7.72 -9.32
CA MET A 443 -22.99 8.28 -9.16
C MET A 443 -23.02 9.41 -8.12
N ARG A 444 -22.34 9.20 -6.98
CA ARG A 444 -22.33 10.16 -5.87
C ARG A 444 -21.67 11.50 -6.22
N ASN A 445 -20.59 11.48 -7.00
CA ASN A 445 -19.86 12.68 -7.42
C ASN A 445 -19.57 12.64 -8.92
N THR A 446 -20.07 13.63 -9.64
CA THR A 446 -19.90 13.77 -11.09
C THR A 446 -18.85 14.82 -11.47
N ALA A 447 -18.22 15.47 -10.48
CA ALA A 447 -17.19 16.46 -10.70
C ALA A 447 -15.90 15.83 -11.27
N PRO A 448 -15.13 16.59 -12.08
CA PRO A 448 -13.82 16.16 -12.51
C PRO A 448 -12.83 16.09 -11.35
N ASN A 449 -11.85 15.20 -11.47
CA ASN A 449 -10.68 15.13 -10.60
C ASN A 449 -9.41 15.61 -11.33
N VAL A 450 -8.27 15.68 -10.62
CA VAL A 450 -7.00 16.14 -11.19
C VAL A 450 -6.61 15.42 -12.50
N ASP A 451 -6.93 14.12 -12.62
CA ASP A 451 -6.55 13.28 -13.76
C ASP A 451 -7.32 13.66 -15.04
N SER A 452 -8.43 14.40 -14.93
CA SER A 452 -9.18 14.87 -16.09
C SER A 452 -8.39 15.91 -16.91
N MET A 453 -7.41 16.58 -16.29
CA MET A 453 -6.71 17.72 -16.88
C MET A 453 -5.18 17.64 -16.81
N SER A 454 -4.61 17.11 -15.72
CA SER A 454 -3.17 17.14 -15.46
C SER A 454 -2.34 16.50 -16.59
N GLY A 455 -2.77 15.35 -17.08
CA GLY A 455 -2.13 14.66 -18.20
C GLY A 455 -2.17 15.47 -19.50
N THR A 456 -3.30 16.10 -19.83
CA THR A 456 -3.41 16.95 -21.02
C THR A 456 -2.46 18.13 -20.96
N VAL A 457 -2.34 18.78 -19.79
CA VAL A 457 -1.45 19.93 -19.61
C VAL A 457 0.00 19.50 -19.79
N ILE A 458 0.44 18.39 -19.19
CA ILE A 458 1.80 17.86 -19.40
C ILE A 458 2.05 17.51 -20.86
N CYS A 459 1.16 16.75 -21.52
CA CYS A 459 1.29 16.41 -22.94
C CYS A 459 1.36 17.64 -23.84
N SER A 460 0.78 18.75 -23.40
CA SER A 460 0.79 19.98 -24.17
C SER A 460 2.17 20.63 -24.27
N TYR A 461 3.08 20.32 -23.36
CA TYR A 461 4.50 20.69 -23.43
C TYR A 461 5.31 19.68 -24.26
N ASN A 462 4.71 18.98 -25.22
CA ASN A 462 5.35 17.97 -26.08
C ASN A 462 5.98 16.80 -25.30
N ILE A 463 5.38 16.46 -24.15
CA ILE A 463 5.74 15.26 -23.41
C ILE A 463 4.91 14.08 -23.95
N PRO A 464 5.54 12.93 -24.31
CA PRO A 464 4.82 11.74 -24.73
C PRO A 464 3.90 11.19 -23.62
N ALA A 465 2.72 10.70 -24.00
CA ALA A 465 1.74 10.15 -23.06
C ALA A 465 2.30 9.01 -22.18
N ASP A 466 3.20 8.17 -22.73
CA ASP A 466 3.89 7.09 -22.00
C ASP A 466 4.78 7.64 -20.86
N PHE A 467 5.32 8.85 -21.01
CA PHE A 467 6.19 9.46 -20.01
C PHE A 467 5.44 10.23 -18.92
N VAL A 468 4.17 10.58 -19.12
CA VAL A 468 3.40 11.37 -18.13
C VAL A 468 3.38 10.72 -16.75
N LEU A 469 3.27 9.39 -16.69
CA LEU A 469 3.26 8.65 -15.42
C LEU A 469 4.62 8.64 -14.71
N GLN A 470 5.72 9.03 -15.36
CA GLN A 470 7.02 9.19 -14.69
C GLN A 470 7.01 10.37 -13.71
N PHE A 471 6.32 11.47 -14.03
CA PHE A 471 6.15 12.57 -13.08
C PHE A 471 5.36 12.13 -11.84
N MET A 472 4.32 11.30 -12.03
CA MET A 472 3.58 10.67 -10.93
C MET A 472 4.46 9.71 -10.13
N THR A 473 5.31 8.95 -10.81
CA THR A 473 6.25 8.00 -10.20
C THR A 473 7.22 8.72 -9.27
N CYS A 474 7.84 9.81 -9.74
CA CYS A 474 8.68 10.67 -8.91
C CYS A 474 7.88 11.24 -7.73
N SER A 475 6.82 11.99 -8.03
CA SER A 475 6.02 12.70 -7.01
C SER A 475 5.49 11.75 -5.92
N ARG A 476 4.89 10.62 -6.31
CA ARG A 476 4.34 9.65 -5.35
C ARG A 476 5.42 8.87 -4.61
N GLY A 477 6.56 8.62 -5.26
CA GLY A 477 7.75 8.07 -4.62
C GLY A 477 8.23 8.96 -3.48
N PHE A 478 8.24 10.28 -3.68
CA PHE A 478 8.65 11.24 -2.65
C PHE A 478 7.73 11.21 -1.43
N GLY A 479 6.42 11.33 -1.64
CA GLY A 479 5.47 11.30 -0.53
C GLY A 479 5.49 9.97 0.22
N PHE A 480 5.51 8.83 -0.49
CA PHE A 480 5.54 7.53 0.16
C PHE A 480 6.83 7.29 0.96
N MET A 481 7.99 7.67 0.42
CA MET A 481 9.26 7.51 1.10
C MET A 481 9.29 8.27 2.44
N THR A 482 8.52 9.36 2.58
CA THR A 482 8.35 10.00 3.90
C THR A 482 7.64 9.08 4.90
N GLN A 483 6.52 8.46 4.49
CA GLN A 483 5.80 7.47 5.32
C GLN A 483 6.67 6.23 5.61
N PHE A 484 7.46 5.76 4.64
CA PHE A 484 8.38 4.64 4.82
C PHE A 484 9.37 4.86 5.97
N VAL A 485 9.97 6.06 6.04
CA VAL A 485 10.89 6.41 7.14
C VAL A 485 10.13 6.45 8.47
N TRP A 486 8.95 7.05 8.49
CA TRP A 486 8.06 7.06 9.66
C TRP A 486 7.71 5.63 10.12
N ASP A 487 7.51 4.69 9.21
CA ASP A 487 7.22 3.29 9.51
C ASP A 487 8.39 2.54 10.15
N LYS A 488 9.62 2.87 9.75
CA LYS A 488 10.87 2.28 10.23
C LYS A 488 11.38 2.93 11.51
N GLY A 489 11.07 4.20 11.70
CA GLY A 489 11.16 4.87 12.98
C GLY A 489 10.47 4.08 14.06
N SER A 490 11.02 4.09 15.28
CA SER A 490 10.39 3.58 16.49
C SER A 490 9.09 4.32 16.87
N ILE A 491 8.44 5.00 15.91
CA ILE A 491 7.53 6.12 16.13
C ILE A 491 6.13 5.68 16.59
N PHE A 492 5.69 4.46 16.29
CA PHE A 492 4.26 4.16 16.45
C PHE A 492 3.87 3.16 17.51
N VAL A 493 4.79 2.35 18.06
CA VAL A 493 4.44 1.38 19.11
C VAL A 493 5.66 1.10 19.98
N PRO A 494 5.53 0.96 21.32
CA PRO A 494 6.56 0.36 22.18
C PRO A 494 6.66 -1.16 21.97
N THR A 495 6.64 -1.61 20.72
CA THR A 495 7.22 -2.89 20.34
C THR A 495 8.59 -2.58 19.78
N ALA A 496 9.56 -3.46 19.99
CA ALA A 496 10.93 -3.18 19.61
C ALA A 496 11.13 -2.87 18.10
N LEU A 497 10.13 -3.01 17.21
CA LEU A 497 10.27 -3.17 15.76
C LEU A 497 9.64 -2.06 14.87
N GLY A 498 9.29 -0.89 15.39
CA GLY A 498 8.57 0.11 14.58
C GLY A 498 7.13 -0.33 14.28
N VAL A 499 6.61 -0.08 13.08
CA VAL A 499 5.25 -0.57 12.73
C VAL A 499 5.29 -2.08 12.55
N PRO A 500 4.36 -2.83 13.19
CA PRO A 500 4.29 -4.29 13.02
C PRO A 500 3.99 -4.69 11.57
N LEU A 501 4.34 -5.94 11.25
CA LEU A 501 3.93 -6.60 10.01
C LEU A 501 2.42 -6.48 9.82
N GLU A 502 2.00 -5.99 8.66
CA GLU A 502 0.60 -5.95 8.29
C GLU A 502 0.13 -7.39 7.96
N ARG A 503 -0.86 -7.88 8.72
CA ARG A 503 -1.31 -9.27 8.63
C ARG A 503 -2.82 -9.39 8.87
N PRO A 504 -3.66 -8.90 7.93
CA PRO A 504 -5.11 -9.03 8.05
C PRO A 504 -5.51 -10.52 8.08
N LYS A 505 -6.59 -10.83 8.79
CA LYS A 505 -7.20 -12.16 8.75
C LYS A 505 -8.06 -12.28 7.50
N SER A 506 -7.87 -13.34 6.72
CA SER A 506 -8.82 -13.74 5.68
C SER A 506 -10.06 -14.39 6.32
N ILE A 507 -11.20 -14.27 5.65
CA ILE A 507 -12.43 -14.97 6.01
C ILE A 507 -13.14 -15.42 4.73
N THR A 508 -13.69 -16.63 4.74
CA THR A 508 -14.46 -17.19 3.63
C THR A 508 -15.92 -16.70 3.67
N MET A 509 -16.63 -16.83 2.54
CA MET A 509 -18.06 -16.49 2.49
C MET A 509 -18.90 -17.35 3.43
N ASP A 510 -18.58 -18.63 3.57
CA ASP A 510 -19.29 -19.54 4.49
C ASP A 510 -19.09 -19.14 5.95
N GLU A 511 -17.86 -18.82 6.35
CA GLU A 511 -17.56 -18.30 7.68
C GLU A 511 -18.25 -16.95 7.95
N LEU A 512 -18.27 -16.05 6.97
CA LEU A 512 -19.02 -14.80 7.07
C LEU A 512 -20.52 -15.07 7.31
N MET A 513 -21.11 -16.02 6.59
CA MET A 513 -22.51 -16.40 6.78
C MET A 513 -22.78 -17.00 8.16
N VAL A 514 -21.87 -17.84 8.67
CA VAL A 514 -21.95 -18.36 10.04
C VAL A 514 -21.90 -17.21 11.06
N LEU A 515 -20.97 -16.25 10.88
CA LEU A 515 -20.87 -15.08 11.76
C LEU A 515 -22.15 -14.24 11.76
N VAL A 516 -22.69 -13.92 10.58
CA VAL A 516 -23.94 -13.14 10.45
C VAL A 516 -25.12 -13.86 11.11
N LYS A 517 -25.29 -15.16 10.86
CA LYS A 517 -26.34 -15.96 11.50
C LYS A 517 -26.19 -16.01 13.01
N SER A 518 -24.97 -16.20 13.51
CA SER A 518 -24.70 -16.23 14.95
C SER A 518 -24.97 -14.89 15.64
N GLN A 519 -24.68 -13.75 14.99
CA GLN A 519 -25.00 -12.43 15.52
C GLN A 519 -26.52 -12.16 15.50
N GLY A 520 -27.24 -12.62 14.47
CA GLY A 520 -28.69 -12.55 14.39
C GLY A 520 -29.43 -13.40 15.43
N SER A 521 -28.81 -14.48 15.92
CA SER A 521 -29.35 -15.31 17.01
C SER A 521 -29.18 -14.67 18.40
N ILE A 522 -28.15 -13.82 18.60
CA ILE A 522 -27.91 -13.13 19.88
C ILE A 522 -28.93 -12.01 20.13
N THR A 523 -29.43 -11.35 19.08
CA THR A 523 -30.45 -10.29 19.19
C THR A 523 -31.87 -10.80 19.43
N LYS A 524 -32.10 -12.13 19.31
CA LYS A 524 -33.39 -12.78 19.58
C LYS A 524 -33.45 -13.51 20.92
N LEU A 525 -32.72 -13.09 21.96
CA LEU A 525 -33.00 -13.57 23.32
C LEU A 525 -34.22 -12.82 23.90
N PRO A 526 -35.35 -13.49 24.18
CA PRO A 526 -36.45 -12.87 24.91
C PRO A 526 -36.00 -12.52 26.33
N SER A 527 -36.72 -11.57 26.92
CA SER A 527 -36.63 -11.00 28.27
C SER A 527 -36.64 -11.96 29.47
N LEU A 528 -36.42 -13.26 29.28
CA LEU A 528 -36.52 -14.33 30.30
C LEU A 528 -35.30 -14.47 31.24
N LEU A 529 -34.16 -13.80 30.98
CA LEU A 529 -32.97 -13.88 31.84
C LEU A 529 -32.77 -12.69 32.81
N ARG A 530 -33.76 -11.81 32.99
CA ARG A 530 -33.65 -10.68 33.96
C ARG A 530 -33.79 -11.08 35.44
N GLY A 531 -34.02 -12.35 35.75
CA GLY A 531 -34.28 -12.82 37.12
C GLY A 531 -33.08 -13.30 37.94
N CYS A 532 -31.92 -13.61 37.34
CA CYS A 532 -30.81 -14.23 38.07
C CYS A 532 -29.67 -13.24 38.36
N LYS A 533 -29.83 -12.44 39.42
CA LYS A 533 -28.76 -11.60 39.98
C LYS A 533 -27.70 -12.51 40.64
N GLY A 534 -26.80 -13.08 39.86
CA GLY A 534 -25.65 -13.82 40.38
C GLY A 534 -24.85 -14.65 39.37
N CYS A 535 -25.46 -15.10 38.27
CA CYS A 535 -24.81 -16.08 37.36
C CYS A 535 -24.22 -15.48 36.06
N ALA A 536 -24.24 -14.16 35.90
CA ALA A 536 -23.94 -13.48 34.64
C ALA A 536 -22.53 -12.84 34.61
N ARG A 537 -21.48 -13.60 34.94
CA ARG A 537 -20.11 -13.14 34.68
C ARG A 537 -19.28 -13.98 33.72
N ASP A 538 -19.61 -15.26 33.48
CA ASP A 538 -18.86 -16.09 32.51
C ASP A 538 -19.67 -17.28 31.95
N SER A 539 -20.98 -17.12 31.74
CA SER A 539 -21.82 -18.18 31.16
C SER A 539 -21.89 -18.04 29.62
N ARG A 540 -21.22 -18.95 28.90
CA ARG A 540 -21.52 -19.22 27.48
C ARG A 540 -22.57 -20.33 27.44
N ALA A 541 -23.79 -20.01 27.02
CA ALA A 541 -24.78 -21.03 26.70
C ALA A 541 -24.39 -21.69 25.37
N LEU A 542 -24.14 -23.00 25.39
CA LEU A 542 -23.95 -23.82 24.19
C LEU A 542 -25.24 -24.60 23.95
N TYR A 543 -25.86 -24.38 22.79
CA TYR A 543 -26.92 -25.24 22.28
C TYR A 543 -26.27 -26.39 21.51
N VAL A 544 -26.64 -27.62 21.83
CA VAL A 544 -26.33 -28.80 21.01
C VAL A 544 -27.65 -29.30 20.46
N ASP A 545 -27.83 -29.17 19.16
CA ASP A 545 -28.93 -29.80 18.43
C ASP A 545 -28.54 -31.27 18.23
N SER A 546 -29.19 -32.19 18.96
CA SER A 546 -28.95 -33.61 18.79
C SER A 546 -29.64 -34.07 17.52
N GLY A 547 -28.93 -33.98 16.39
CA GLY A 547 -29.38 -34.51 15.12
C GLY A 547 -29.73 -36.00 15.24
N GLY A 548 -31.03 -36.28 15.18
CA GLY A 548 -31.61 -37.62 15.14
C GLY A 548 -33.09 -37.50 14.81
N GLY A 549 -33.49 -37.93 13.62
CA GLY A 549 -34.88 -37.81 13.17
C GLY A 549 -35.82 -38.75 13.94
N ALA A 550 -36.94 -38.20 14.43
CA ALA A 550 -38.30 -38.71 14.27
C ALA A 550 -39.29 -37.93 15.16
N THR A 551 -40.43 -37.58 14.54
CA THR A 551 -41.74 -37.15 15.08
C THR A 551 -41.85 -35.81 15.83
N GLU A 552 -42.71 -34.94 15.28
CA GLU A 552 -43.28 -33.75 15.91
C GLU A 552 -43.87 -34.09 17.29
N ASP A 553 -43.68 -33.20 18.27
CA ASP A 553 -44.25 -33.19 19.64
C ASP A 553 -43.45 -33.77 20.82
N SER A 554 -42.10 -33.73 20.81
CA SER A 554 -41.36 -33.63 22.09
C SER A 554 -39.94 -33.06 21.94
N GLU A 555 -39.80 -31.73 21.94
CA GLU A 555 -38.48 -31.09 22.07
C GLU A 555 -37.91 -31.33 23.47
N THR A 556 -36.98 -32.26 23.59
CA THR A 556 -36.19 -32.45 24.81
C THR A 556 -35.16 -31.32 24.92
N ARG A 557 -35.48 -30.27 25.69
CA ARG A 557 -34.58 -29.13 25.91
C ARG A 557 -33.69 -29.36 27.13
N VAL A 558 -32.42 -29.67 26.89
CA VAL A 558 -31.40 -29.76 27.95
C VAL A 558 -30.63 -28.44 28.02
N LEU A 559 -30.72 -27.76 29.17
CA LEU A 559 -29.98 -26.55 29.46
C LEU A 559 -28.59 -26.90 30.00
N PHE A 560 -27.54 -26.62 29.24
CA PHE A 560 -26.16 -26.72 29.72
C PHE A 560 -25.69 -25.34 30.20
N SER A 561 -25.34 -25.26 31.49
CA SER A 561 -24.61 -24.11 32.04
C SER A 561 -23.20 -24.55 32.40
N ILE A 562 -22.20 -23.98 31.73
CA ILE A 562 -20.78 -24.18 32.08
C ILE A 562 -20.38 -23.04 33.03
N SER A 563 -20.09 -23.40 34.27
CA SER A 563 -19.55 -22.47 35.27
C SER A 563 -18.12 -22.89 35.62
N LYS A 564 -17.16 -21.98 35.49
CA LYS A 564 -15.82 -22.15 36.07
C LYS A 564 -15.85 -21.66 37.51
N ASN A 565 -15.67 -22.56 38.47
CA ASN A 565 -15.25 -22.17 39.82
C ASN A 565 -13.72 -22.19 39.93
N TRP A 566 -13.19 -21.48 40.94
CA TRP A 566 -11.76 -21.24 41.21
C TRP A 566 -10.86 -22.51 41.31
N ALA A 567 -11.45 -23.71 41.34
CA ALA A 567 -10.75 -24.99 41.43
C ALA A 567 -10.69 -25.80 40.10
N GLY A 568 -11.13 -25.25 38.97
CA GLY A 568 -10.97 -25.90 37.66
C GLY A 568 -11.86 -27.13 37.40
N VAL A 569 -12.88 -27.37 38.22
CA VAL A 569 -13.86 -28.45 38.03
C VAL A 569 -14.93 -28.03 37.02
N LEU A 570 -15.16 -28.86 35.99
CA LEU A 570 -16.27 -28.71 35.06
C LEU A 570 -17.54 -29.27 35.72
N CYS A 571 -18.48 -28.40 36.08
CA CYS A 571 -19.79 -28.82 36.56
C CYS A 571 -20.79 -28.80 35.41
N ILE A 572 -21.36 -29.95 35.09
CA ILE A 572 -22.50 -30.06 34.18
C ILE A 572 -23.76 -30.18 35.05
N ILE A 573 -24.61 -29.15 35.00
CA ILE A 573 -25.93 -29.17 35.62
C ILE A 573 -26.93 -29.47 34.50
N TYR A 574 -27.69 -30.54 34.64
CA TYR A 574 -28.86 -30.82 33.80
C TYR A 574 -30.12 -30.83 34.68
N SER A 575 -31.24 -30.34 34.13
CA SER A 575 -32.56 -30.54 34.73
C SER A 575 -33.47 -31.22 33.71
N SER A 576 -34.15 -32.28 34.11
CA SER A 576 -35.28 -32.81 33.34
C SER A 576 -36.42 -31.78 33.31
N PRO A 577 -37.20 -31.67 32.22
CA PRO A 577 -38.46 -30.94 32.25
C PRO A 577 -39.41 -31.55 33.29
N LYS A 578 -40.32 -30.72 33.82
CA LYS A 578 -41.47 -31.21 34.60
C LYS A 578 -42.37 -32.03 33.68
N ASP A 579 -42.77 -33.22 34.12
CA ASP A 579 -43.89 -33.93 33.51
C ASP A 579 -45.16 -33.08 33.63
N GLU A 580 -46.07 -33.19 32.65
CA GLU A 580 -47.28 -32.37 32.48
C GLU A 580 -48.27 -32.40 33.67
N TYR A 581 -48.00 -33.17 34.72
CA TYR A 581 -48.83 -33.28 35.93
C TYR A 581 -48.25 -32.62 37.19
N GLY A 582 -47.28 -31.72 37.07
CA GLY A 582 -46.96 -30.76 38.14
C GLY A 582 -46.20 -31.31 39.36
N GLY A 583 -45.56 -32.48 39.26
CA GLY A 583 -44.67 -33.01 40.30
C GLY A 583 -43.37 -32.21 40.45
N GLN A 584 -42.74 -32.26 41.63
CA GLN A 584 -41.39 -31.72 41.83
C GLN A 584 -40.35 -32.46 40.96
N PRO A 585 -39.31 -31.77 40.44
CA PRO A 585 -38.31 -32.38 39.57
C PRO A 585 -37.60 -33.55 40.27
N SER A 586 -37.71 -34.74 39.67
CA SER A 586 -36.96 -35.92 40.11
C SER A 586 -35.52 -35.82 39.62
N SER A 587 -34.61 -35.52 40.55
CA SER A 587 -33.15 -35.49 40.43
C SER A 587 -32.51 -34.27 39.74
N THR A 588 -31.79 -33.49 40.53
CA THR A 588 -30.70 -32.61 40.08
C THR A 588 -29.42 -33.43 40.15
N GLY A 589 -28.88 -33.83 39.00
CA GLY A 589 -27.58 -34.51 38.95
C GLY A 589 -26.45 -33.49 38.79
N VAL A 590 -25.40 -33.61 39.61
CA VAL A 590 -24.13 -32.91 39.39
C VAL A 590 -23.13 -33.94 38.89
N LEU A 591 -22.76 -33.86 37.62
CA LEU A 591 -21.63 -34.62 37.10
C LEU A 591 -20.36 -33.80 37.30
N ALA A 592 -19.52 -34.18 38.27
CA ALA A 592 -18.20 -33.61 38.47
C ALA A 592 -17.19 -34.46 37.68
N ILE A 593 -16.70 -33.94 36.55
CA ILE A 593 -15.64 -34.60 35.79
C ILE A 593 -14.30 -34.11 36.33
N GLN A 594 -13.53 -35.00 36.96
CA GLN A 594 -12.13 -34.71 37.31
C GLN A 594 -11.21 -34.86 36.09
N PRO A 595 -10.08 -34.13 36.00
CA PRO A 595 -9.34 -33.92 34.75
C PRO A 595 -8.60 -35.15 34.16
N TRP A 596 -8.76 -36.35 34.72
CA TRP A 596 -7.91 -37.51 34.40
C TRP A 596 -8.59 -38.62 33.60
N THR A 597 -9.80 -38.41 33.07
CA THR A 597 -10.52 -39.47 32.33
C THR A 597 -10.83 -39.09 30.88
N ILE A 598 -9.80 -38.68 30.14
CA ILE A 598 -9.77 -38.80 28.66
C ILE A 598 -8.43 -39.43 28.30
N PHE A 599 -8.37 -40.77 28.38
CA PHE A 599 -7.47 -41.66 27.65
C PHE A 599 -8.14 -43.03 27.50
#